data_AF-W7Q1X4-F1
#
_entry.id   AF-W7Q1X4-F1
#
_cell.length_a   1.000
_cell.length_b   1.000
_cell.length_c   1.000
_cell.angle_alpha   90.00
_cell.angle_beta   90.00
_cell.angle_gamma   90.00
#
_symmetry.space_group_name_H-M   'P 1'
#
loop_
_entity.id
_entity.type
_entity.pdbx_description
1 polymer ?
#
loop_
_entity_poly.entity_id
_entity_poly.type
_entity_poly.pdbx_seq_one_letter_code
_entity_poly.pdbx_strand_id
1 'polypeptide(L)' 'MSEAPWWLESGPETCQFCLRTFHYEAGYHCIYCDRPICPVCVATRFESRETLCPECHEDGNHHKEEN' A
#
# COMPACT_ATOMS: atom_id res chain seq x y z
N MET A 1 25.15 -11.26 -7.64
CA MET A 1 23.95 -11.37 -6.79
C MET A 1 23.38 -9.97 -6.72
N SER A 2 22.16 -9.75 -7.21
CA SER A 2 21.47 -8.47 -7.01
C SER A 2 20.99 -8.44 -5.57
N GLU A 3 21.68 -7.68 -4.72
CA GLU A 3 21.14 -7.28 -3.41
C GLU A 3 19.79 -6.61 -3.65
N ALA A 4 18.79 -7.01 -2.88
CA ALA A 4 17.53 -6.29 -2.89
C ALA A 4 17.82 -4.84 -2.46
N PRO A 5 17.16 -3.84 -3.04
CA PRO A 5 17.31 -2.49 -2.55
C PRO A 5 16.81 -2.40 -1.11
N TRP A 6 17.45 -1.56 -0.29
CA TRP A 6 17.17 -1.41 1.14
C TRP A 6 15.67 -1.19 1.46
N TRP A 7 14.92 -0.54 0.57
CA TRP A 7 13.47 -0.30 0.76
C TRP A 7 12.59 -1.55 0.59
N LEU A 8 13.15 -2.66 0.09
CA LEU A 8 12.52 -3.99 0.06
C LEU A 8 12.99 -4.89 1.21
N GLU A 9 13.92 -4.43 2.05
CA GLU A 9 14.34 -5.17 3.23
C GLU A 9 13.30 -5.07 4.37
N SER A 10 13.42 -5.98 5.34
CA SER A 10 12.51 -6.02 6.49
C SER A 10 12.88 -4.90 7.48
N GLY A 11 11.96 -3.97 7.69
CA GLY A 11 12.09 -2.90 8.69
C GLY A 11 11.26 -3.17 9.97
N PRO A 12 11.10 -2.17 10.85
CA PRO A 12 10.41 -2.32 12.13
C PRO A 12 8.87 -2.30 12.02
N GLU A 13 8.32 -1.78 10.92
CA GLU A 13 6.88 -1.64 10.74
C GLU A 13 6.24 -2.91 10.20
N THR A 14 5.00 -3.22 10.60
CA THR A 14 4.25 -4.38 10.11
C THR A 14 3.08 -3.95 9.25
N CYS A 15 3.02 -4.43 8.01
CA CYS A 15 1.88 -4.19 7.12
C CYS A 15 0.66 -4.94 7.63
N GLN A 16 -0.44 -4.23 7.90
CA GLN A 16 -1.67 -4.86 8.40
C GLN A 16 -2.39 -5.73 7.35
N PHE A 17 -2.01 -5.60 6.07
CA PHE A 17 -2.67 -6.31 4.96
C PHE A 17 -1.97 -7.62 4.58
N CYS A 18 -0.63 -7.62 4.51
CA CYS A 18 0.15 -8.82 4.17
C CYS A 18 0.98 -9.38 5.31
N LEU A 19 0.96 -8.74 6.48
CA LEU A 19 1.70 -9.10 7.70
C LEU A 19 3.23 -9.14 7.55
N ARG A 20 3.77 -8.67 6.42
CA ARG A 20 5.21 -8.51 6.21
C ARG A 20 5.71 -7.22 6.84
N THR A 21 6.97 -7.24 7.22
CA THR A 21 7.65 -6.09 7.79
C THR A 21 8.29 -5.19 6.72
N PHE A 22 8.33 -3.88 6.95
CA PHE A 22 8.89 -2.90 6.02
C PHE A 22 9.51 -1.70 6.77
N HIS A 23 10.33 -0.91 6.08
CA HIS A 23 10.89 0.33 6.61
C HIS A 23 9.85 1.45 6.57
N TYR A 24 9.66 2.16 7.69
CA TYR A 24 8.72 3.27 7.78
C TYR A 24 8.93 4.30 6.66
N GLU A 25 10.18 4.62 6.33
CA GLU A 25 10.57 5.57 5.29
C GLU A 25 10.18 5.15 3.88
N ALA A 26 9.99 3.85 3.65
CA ALA A 26 9.49 3.31 2.39
C ALA A 26 7.97 3.09 2.40
N GLY A 27 7.33 3.29 3.56
CA GLY A 27 5.90 3.09 3.75
C GLY A 27 5.02 4.13 3.08
N TYR A 28 3.76 3.75 2.87
CA TYR A 28 2.69 4.62 2.42
C TYR A 28 1.55 4.64 3.44
N HIS A 29 0.69 5.66 3.37
CA HIS A 29 -0.56 5.72 4.14
C HIS A 29 -1.73 5.79 3.17
N CYS A 30 -2.81 5.06 3.49
CA CYS A 30 -4.03 5.15 2.69
C CYS A 30 -4.69 6.52 2.86
N ILE A 31 -5.02 7.20 1.76
CA ILE A 31 -5.69 8.52 1.85
C ILE A 31 -7.08 8.47 2.50
N TYR A 32 -7.73 7.32 2.56
CA TYR A 32 -9.10 7.19 3.11
C TYR A 32 -9.15 6.67 4.55
N CYS A 33 -8.33 5.68 4.91
CA CYS A 33 -8.37 5.06 6.24
C CYS A 33 -7.11 5.31 7.08
N ASP A 34 -6.11 6.00 6.51
CA ASP A 34 -4.85 6.40 7.16
C ASP A 34 -4.03 5.24 7.75
N ARG A 35 -4.35 3.98 7.38
CA ARG A 35 -3.57 2.81 7.80
C ARG A 35 -2.24 2.75 7.03
N PRO A 36 -1.15 2.32 7.67
CA PRO A 36 0.14 2.15 7.01
C PRO A 36 0.12 0.96 6.04
N ILE A 37 0.77 1.13 4.89
CA ILE A 37 0.82 0.18 3.78
C ILE A 37 2.28 0.00 3.35
N CYS A 38 2.73 -1.24 3.18
CA CYS A 38 4.07 -1.49 2.65
C CYS A 38 4.18 -1.18 1.15
N PRO A 39 5.41 -0.99 0.61
CA PRO A 39 5.66 -0.77 -0.82
C PRO A 39 5.07 -1.85 -1.75
N VAL A 40 4.77 -3.04 -1.23
CA VAL A 40 4.24 -4.17 -2.00
C VAL A 40 2.72 -4.16 -2.06
N CYS A 41 2.05 -3.70 -0.99
CA CYS A 41 0.59 -3.72 -0.89
C CYS A 41 -0.05 -2.42 -1.36
N VAL A 42 0.74 -1.37 -1.57
CA VAL A 42 0.23 -0.08 -1.98
C VAL A 42 -0.42 -0.17 -3.36
N ALA A 43 -1.69 0.23 -3.44
CA ALA A 43 -2.41 0.39 -4.70
C ALA A 43 -2.42 1.88 -5.08
N THR A 44 -2.37 2.16 -6.37
CA THR A 44 -2.45 3.54 -6.89
C THR A 44 -3.63 3.67 -7.84
N ARG A 45 -4.55 4.59 -7.56
CA ARG A 45 -5.54 5.02 -8.58
C ARG A 45 -4.89 6.05 -9.48
N PHE A 46 -4.52 5.65 -10.69
CA PHE A 46 -3.79 6.51 -11.61
C PHE A 46 -4.54 7.79 -12.01
N GLU A 47 -5.88 7.73 -12.10
CA GLU A 47 -6.72 8.88 -12.46
C GLU A 47 -6.59 10.04 -11.45
N SER A 48 -6.58 9.72 -10.16
CA SER A 48 -6.55 10.67 -9.05
C SER A 48 -5.16 10.82 -8.41
N ARG A 49 -4.20 9.97 -8.80
CA ARG A 49 -2.88 9.82 -8.15
C ARG A 49 -3.00 9.54 -6.64
N GLU A 50 -4.06 8.85 -6.24
CA GLU A 50 -4.30 8.51 -4.84
C GLU A 50 -3.57 7.22 -4.47
N THR A 51 -2.97 7.25 -3.28
CA THR A 51 -2.38 6.09 -2.64
C THR A 51 -3.39 5.41 -1.72
N LEU A 52 -3.61 4.12 -1.94
CA LEU A 52 -4.71 3.36 -1.38
C LEU A 52 -4.22 2.04 -0.81
N CYS A 53 -4.86 1.57 0.26
CA CYS A 53 -4.71 0.20 0.71
C CYS A 53 -5.55 -0.74 -0.19
N PRO A 54 -5.29 -2.06 -0.16
CA PRO A 54 -6.04 -3.04 -0.95
C PRO A 54 -7.55 -2.96 -0.72
N GLU A 55 -7.99 -2.88 0.54
CA GLU A 55 -9.42 -2.83 0.90
C GLU A 55 -10.12 -1.59 0.29
N CYS A 56 -9.61 -0.38 0.55
CA CYS A 56 -10.23 0.84 0.00
C CYS A 56 -10.10 0.96 -1.52
N HIS A 57 -9.10 0.28 -2.11
CA HIS A 57 -8.97 0.20 -3.56
C HIS A 57 -10.12 -0.63 -4.16
N GLU A 58 -10.40 -1.80 -3.59
CA GLU A 58 -11.51 -2.69 -3.97
C GLU A 58 -12.87 -1.99 -3.77
N ASP A 59 -13.11 -1.36 -2.62
CA ASP A 59 -14.39 -0.70 -2.29
C ASP A 59 -14.81 0.38 -3.31
N GLY A 60 -13.84 1.17 -3.80
CA GLY A 60 -14.15 2.20 -4.79
C GLY A 60 -14.10 1.70 -6.25
N ASN A 61 -13.67 0.46 -6.49
CA ASN A 61 -13.86 -0.18 -7.80
C ASN A 61 -15.29 -0.69 -7.95
N HIS A 62 -15.88 -1.23 -6.88
CA HIS A 62 -17.28 -1.66 -6.86
C HIS A 62 -18.27 -0.51 -7.11
N HIS A 63 -17.99 0.70 -6.62
CA HIS A 63 -18.83 1.87 -6.89
C HIS A 63 -18.77 2.37 -8.36
N LYS A 64 -17.77 1.96 -9.15
CA LYS A 64 -17.69 2.33 -10.58
C LYS A 64 -18.42 1.35 -11.50
N GLU A 65 -18.66 0.11 -11.07
CA GLU A 65 -19.31 -0.92 -11.89
C GLU A 65 -20.85 -0.88 -11.85
N GLU A 66 -21.43 -0.16 -10.89
CA GLU A 66 -22.90 0.03 -10.79
C GLU A 66 -23.42 1.31 -11.48
N ASN A 67 -22.60 2.02 -12.27
CA ASN A 67 -23.01 3.22 -13.00
C ASN A 67 -22.82 3.12 -14.51
#